data_AF-A0A3P6T0B4-F1
#
_entry.id   AF-A0A3P6T0B4-F1
#
_cell.length_a   1.000
_cell.length_b   1.000
_cell.length_c   1.000
_cell.angle_alpha   90.00
_cell.angle_beta   90.00
_cell.angle_gamma   90.00
#
_symmetry.space_group_name_H-M   'P 1'
#
loop_
_entity.id
_entity.type
_entity.pdbx_description
1 polymer ?
#
loop_
_entity_poly.entity_id
_entity_poly.type
_entity_poly.pdbx_seq_one_letter_code
_entity_poly.pdbx_strand_id
1 'polypeptide(L)'
;MLEFIPQRNTMSAESVVQWLEILCLVSKVFHSLCFQDLPEYFEDNIKPWMDGYLEIMKMDCPSVTSSGGEPTYLDELKMEVCEIFTLYAQRFEEEISPFMQNIIQAVWQLVVQTNSETRYDGMVCSALEFLSIISQKPHYESYFVGEGVLQTIAHSSEDVCVKNMQLRQEDLEQFEDEPIEFMKKDIEGTDSCTRRRGAIELVRALCRKYEQQLVPILAQQRSVNVLF
;
A
#
# COMPACT_ATOMS: atom_id res chain seq x y z
N MET A 1 -15.68 -10.70 -10.50
CA MET A 1 -14.40 -10.66 -9.74
C MET A 1 -14.31 -11.82 -8.75
N LEU A 2 -15.23 -11.92 -7.77
CA LEU A 2 -15.17 -12.91 -6.69
C LEU A 2 -15.31 -14.39 -7.12
N GLU A 3 -16.08 -14.71 -8.15
CA GLU A 3 -16.38 -16.11 -8.54
C GLU A 3 -15.16 -16.91 -9.03
N PHE A 4 -14.14 -16.24 -9.55
CA PHE A 4 -12.96 -16.90 -10.11
C PHE A 4 -11.80 -17.03 -9.11
N ILE A 5 -11.83 -16.27 -8.01
CA ILE A 5 -10.80 -16.30 -6.96
C ILE A 5 -10.62 -17.72 -6.36
N PRO A 6 -11.67 -18.51 -6.10
CA PRO A 6 -11.52 -19.88 -5.61
C PRO A 6 -10.96 -20.86 -6.65
N GLN A 7 -11.19 -20.59 -7.94
CA GLN A 7 -10.79 -21.48 -9.04
C GLN A 7 -9.29 -21.38 -9.36
N ARG A 8 -8.61 -20.30 -8.91
CA ARG A 8 -7.19 -20.05 -9.15
C ARG A 8 -6.27 -21.24 -8.84
N ASN A 9 -6.58 -22.00 -7.78
CA ASN A 9 -5.76 -23.14 -7.33
C ASN A 9 -5.84 -24.35 -8.28
N THR A 10 -6.77 -24.34 -9.23
CA THR A 10 -6.97 -25.40 -10.23
C THR A 10 -6.47 -25.01 -11.63
N MET A 11 -6.06 -23.76 -11.81
CA MET A 11 -5.58 -23.21 -13.08
C MET A 11 -4.09 -23.48 -13.26
N SER A 12 -3.62 -23.53 -14.52
CA SER A 12 -2.19 -23.53 -14.81
C SER A 12 -1.58 -22.16 -14.46
N ALA A 13 -0.26 -22.11 -14.22
CA ALA A 13 0.42 -20.85 -13.91
C ALA A 13 0.19 -19.78 -14.99
N GLU A 14 0.25 -20.16 -16.28
CA GLU A 14 -0.02 -19.27 -17.41
C GLU A 14 -1.46 -18.73 -17.38
N SER A 15 -2.45 -19.58 -17.10
CA SER A 15 -3.84 -19.14 -16.99
C SER A 15 -4.06 -18.21 -15.79
N VAL A 16 -3.36 -18.42 -14.66
CA VAL A 16 -3.41 -17.51 -13.51
C VAL A 16 -2.82 -16.15 -13.88
N VAL A 17 -1.70 -16.10 -14.59
CA VAL A 17 -1.08 -14.84 -15.06
C VAL A 17 -2.04 -14.07 -15.96
N GLN A 18 -2.63 -14.72 -16.97
CA GLN A 18 -3.61 -14.09 -17.87
C GLN A 18 -4.85 -13.59 -17.12
N TRP A 19 -5.33 -14.34 -16.13
CA TRP A 19 -6.45 -13.93 -15.31
C TRP A 19 -6.13 -12.71 -14.45
N LEU A 20 -4.95 -12.65 -13.84
CA LEU A 20 -4.49 -11.50 -13.07
C LEU A 20 -4.33 -10.25 -13.95
N GLU A 21 -3.81 -10.41 -15.18
CA GLU A 21 -3.74 -9.32 -16.16
C GLU A 21 -5.13 -8.74 -16.46
N ILE A 22 -6.11 -9.59 -16.74
CA ILE A 22 -7.49 -9.17 -16.99
C ILE A 22 -8.06 -8.43 -15.78
N LEU A 23 -7.86 -8.96 -14.56
CA LEU A 23 -8.33 -8.29 -13.35
C LEU A 23 -7.66 -6.92 -13.12
N CYS A 24 -6.37 -6.82 -13.40
CA CYS A 24 -5.62 -5.56 -13.34
C CYS A 24 -6.22 -4.54 -14.31
N LEU A 25 -6.45 -4.91 -15.56
CA LEU A 25 -7.05 -4.05 -16.58
C LEU A 25 -8.48 -3.64 -16.22
N VAL A 26 -9.30 -4.56 -15.72
CA VAL A 26 -10.67 -4.26 -15.25
C VAL A 26 -10.63 -3.26 -14.09
N SER A 27 -9.67 -3.38 -13.17
CA SER A 27 -9.52 -2.47 -12.04
C SER A 27 -9.07 -1.08 -12.50
N LYS A 28 -8.12 -0.99 -13.43
CA LYS A 28 -7.71 0.27 -14.09
C LYS A 28 -8.87 0.98 -14.79
N VAL A 29 -9.74 0.21 -15.47
CA VAL A 29 -10.95 0.74 -16.10
C VAL A 29 -11.95 1.23 -15.05
N PHE A 30 -12.20 0.46 -13.99
CA PHE A 30 -13.05 0.87 -12.87
C PHE A 30 -12.55 2.18 -12.24
N HIS A 31 -11.25 2.26 -11.95
CA HIS A 31 -10.62 3.45 -11.40
C HIS A 31 -10.79 4.66 -12.33
N SER A 32 -10.49 4.49 -13.62
CA SER A 32 -10.64 5.56 -14.63
C SER A 32 -12.08 6.08 -14.73
N LEU A 33 -13.07 5.18 -14.67
CA LEU A 33 -14.49 5.56 -14.72
C LEU A 33 -14.94 6.32 -13.46
N CYS A 34 -14.39 5.98 -12.29
CA CYS A 34 -14.71 6.64 -11.02
C CYS A 34 -13.87 7.90 -10.76
N PHE A 35 -12.81 8.13 -11.55
CA PHE A 35 -11.86 9.21 -11.30
C PHE A 35 -12.47 10.59 -11.43
N GLN A 36 -13.40 10.83 -12.37
CA GLN A 36 -14.03 12.16 -12.52
C GLN A 36 -15.18 12.37 -11.55
N ASP A 37 -16.02 11.36 -11.38
CA ASP A 37 -17.18 11.31 -10.47
C ASP A 37 -17.57 9.85 -10.24
N LEU A 38 -18.38 9.55 -9.23
CA LEU A 38 -18.88 8.19 -8.99
C LEU A 38 -20.14 7.94 -9.85
N PRO A 39 -20.10 7.05 -10.86
CA PRO A 39 -21.30 6.73 -11.63
C PRO A 39 -22.34 6.00 -10.77
N GLU A 40 -23.62 6.37 -10.91
CA GLU A 40 -24.76 5.81 -10.15
C GLU A 40 -24.77 4.27 -10.09
N TYR A 41 -24.46 3.61 -11.21
CA TYR A 41 -24.37 2.15 -11.25
C TYR A 41 -23.33 1.58 -10.27
N PHE A 42 -22.17 2.23 -10.13
CA PHE A 42 -21.13 1.79 -9.22
C PHE A 42 -21.46 2.10 -7.75
N GLU A 43 -22.17 3.20 -7.50
CA GLU A 43 -22.73 3.52 -6.18
C GLU A 43 -23.70 2.41 -5.72
N ASP A 44 -24.72 2.12 -6.54
CA ASP A 44 -25.73 1.09 -6.26
C ASP A 44 -25.13 -0.33 -6.10
N ASN A 45 -23.99 -0.58 -6.74
CA ASN A 45 -23.35 -1.89 -6.79
C ASN A 45 -21.96 -1.91 -6.12
N ILE A 46 -21.70 -1.00 -5.18
CA ILE A 46 -20.35 -0.83 -4.62
C ILE A 46 -19.87 -2.04 -3.82
N LYS A 47 -20.79 -2.74 -3.15
CA LYS A 47 -20.47 -3.85 -2.25
C LYS A 47 -19.70 -5.00 -2.93
N PRO A 48 -20.17 -5.59 -4.05
CA PRO A 48 -19.41 -6.61 -4.77
C PRO A 48 -17.99 -6.19 -5.18
N TRP A 49 -17.77 -4.91 -5.50
CA TRP A 49 -16.45 -4.38 -5.85
C TRP A 49 -15.55 -4.33 -4.62
N MET A 50 -16.02 -3.73 -3.52
CA MET A 50 -15.24 -3.61 -2.28
C MET A 50 -14.92 -4.97 -1.67
N ASP A 51 -15.88 -5.90 -1.65
CA ASP A 51 -15.64 -7.27 -1.22
C ASP A 51 -14.59 -7.96 -2.12
N GLY A 52 -14.69 -7.77 -3.44
CA GLY A 52 -13.73 -8.29 -4.43
C GLY A 52 -12.30 -7.80 -4.19
N TYR A 53 -12.16 -6.50 -4.00
CA TYR A 53 -10.86 -5.87 -3.74
C TYR A 53 -10.27 -6.29 -2.40
N LEU A 54 -11.07 -6.42 -1.35
CA LEU A 54 -10.61 -6.94 -0.07
C LEU A 54 -10.08 -8.38 -0.17
N GLU A 55 -10.70 -9.23 -0.99
CA GLU A 55 -10.21 -10.59 -1.24
C GLU A 55 -8.93 -10.60 -2.08
N ILE A 56 -8.80 -9.69 -3.06
CA ILE A 56 -7.56 -9.50 -3.83
C ILE A 56 -6.40 -9.09 -2.92
N MET A 57 -6.62 -8.19 -1.96
CA MET A 57 -5.56 -7.75 -1.03
C MET A 57 -4.98 -8.91 -0.21
N LYS A 58 -5.83 -9.87 0.17
CA LYS A 58 -5.44 -11.08 0.93
C LYS A 58 -4.88 -12.19 0.03
N MET A 59 -5.03 -12.08 -1.29
CA MET A 59 -4.68 -13.14 -2.21
C MET A 59 -3.16 -13.27 -2.35
N ASP A 60 -2.71 -14.54 -2.40
CA ASP A 60 -1.36 -14.92 -2.79
C ASP A 60 -1.43 -15.92 -3.95
N CYS A 61 -0.43 -15.84 -4.84
CA CYS A 61 -0.31 -16.67 -6.03
C CYS A 61 1.13 -17.20 -6.17
N PRO A 62 1.54 -18.21 -5.37
CA PRO A 62 2.93 -18.71 -5.37
C PRO A 62 3.42 -19.26 -6.72
N SER A 63 2.50 -19.63 -7.61
CA SER A 63 2.81 -20.09 -8.98
C SER A 63 3.22 -18.97 -9.93
N VAL A 64 3.03 -17.70 -9.55
CA VAL A 64 3.35 -16.53 -10.35
C VAL A 64 4.71 -15.99 -9.92
N THR A 65 5.67 -15.97 -10.83
CA THR A 65 7.04 -15.52 -10.57
C THR A 65 7.31 -14.21 -11.29
N SER A 66 8.10 -13.33 -10.67
CA SER A 66 8.60 -12.12 -11.31
C SER A 66 9.63 -12.46 -12.40
N SER A 67 9.62 -11.69 -13.48
CA SER A 67 10.62 -11.77 -14.55
C SER A 67 11.66 -10.67 -14.35
N GLY A 68 12.86 -11.03 -13.92
CA GLY A 68 13.97 -10.07 -13.80
C GLY A 68 13.83 -9.03 -12.69
N GLY A 69 13.01 -9.29 -11.66
CA GLY A 69 12.79 -8.33 -10.58
C GLY A 69 11.72 -7.27 -10.90
N GLU A 70 10.99 -7.43 -12.00
CA GLU A 70 9.85 -6.56 -12.34
C GLU A 70 8.59 -6.92 -11.54
N PRO A 71 7.66 -5.96 -11.34
CA PRO A 71 6.34 -6.23 -10.74
C PRO A 71 5.58 -7.29 -11.54
N THR A 72 4.88 -8.18 -10.83
CA THR A 72 3.91 -9.10 -11.44
C THR A 72 2.55 -8.42 -11.59
N TYR A 73 1.64 -9.00 -12.37
CA TYR A 73 0.26 -8.51 -12.43
C TYR A 73 -0.49 -8.58 -11.09
N LEU A 74 -0.08 -9.45 -10.15
CA LEU A 74 -0.64 -9.41 -8.79
C LEU A 74 -0.16 -8.18 -8.02
N ASP A 75 1.11 -7.81 -8.19
CA ASP A 75 1.71 -6.63 -7.55
C ASP A 75 1.05 -5.35 -8.10
N GLU A 76 0.91 -5.25 -9.43
CA GLU A 76 0.21 -4.15 -10.09
C GLU A 76 -1.28 -4.08 -9.70
N LEU A 77 -1.96 -5.23 -9.62
CA LEU A 77 -3.37 -5.27 -9.24
C LEU A 77 -3.57 -4.77 -7.81
N LYS A 78 -2.71 -5.18 -6.86
CA LYS A 78 -2.79 -4.69 -5.48
C LYS A 78 -2.43 -3.21 -5.37
N MET A 79 -1.50 -2.72 -6.19
CA MET A 79 -1.21 -1.29 -6.32
C MET A 79 -2.45 -0.52 -6.76
N GLU A 80 -3.08 -0.95 -7.86
CA GLU A 80 -4.31 -0.34 -8.39
C GLU A 80 -5.44 -0.33 -7.35
N VAL A 81 -5.58 -1.41 -6.58
CA VAL A 81 -6.57 -1.49 -5.50
C VAL A 81 -6.32 -0.48 -4.39
N CYS A 82 -5.05 -0.25 -4.01
CA CYS A 82 -4.69 0.81 -3.06
C CYS A 82 -5.05 2.21 -3.60
N GLU A 83 -4.83 2.47 -4.90
CA GLU A 83 -5.21 3.74 -5.53
C GLU A 83 -6.72 3.93 -5.56
N ILE A 84 -7.49 2.89 -5.88
CA ILE A 84 -8.96 2.90 -5.82
C ILE A 84 -9.43 3.20 -4.40
N PHE A 85 -8.89 2.52 -3.39
CA PHE A 85 -9.24 2.80 -1.99
C PHE A 85 -8.90 4.24 -1.60
N THR A 86 -7.80 4.78 -2.12
CA THR A 86 -7.39 6.17 -1.89
C THR A 86 -8.38 7.15 -2.51
N LEU A 87 -8.76 6.95 -3.77
CA LEU A 87 -9.74 7.77 -4.48
C LEU A 87 -11.07 7.80 -3.72
N TYR A 88 -11.61 6.62 -3.36
CA TYR A 88 -12.88 6.52 -2.65
C TYR A 88 -12.79 7.13 -1.25
N ALA A 89 -11.69 6.90 -0.53
CA ALA A 89 -11.49 7.54 0.75
C ALA A 89 -11.48 9.08 0.63
N GLN A 90 -10.89 9.64 -0.42
CA GLN A 90 -10.80 11.09 -0.58
C GLN A 90 -12.11 11.73 -1.06
N ARG A 91 -12.87 11.04 -1.91
CA ARG A 91 -13.97 11.66 -2.68
C ARG A 91 -15.35 11.09 -2.42
N PHE A 92 -15.43 9.81 -2.04
CA PHE A 92 -16.67 9.04 -1.93
C PHE A 92 -16.70 8.24 -0.61
N GLU A 93 -16.22 8.88 0.47
CA GLU A 93 -15.99 8.20 1.75
C GLU A 93 -17.27 7.57 2.32
N GLU A 94 -18.41 8.26 2.16
CA GLU A 94 -19.70 7.82 2.68
C GLU A 94 -20.07 6.42 2.16
N GLU A 95 -19.84 6.17 0.86
CA GLU A 95 -20.14 4.91 0.17
C GLU A 95 -19.28 3.73 0.65
N ILE A 96 -18.02 4.00 0.99
CA ILE A 96 -17.09 2.95 1.46
C ILE A 96 -16.95 2.88 2.97
N SER A 97 -17.62 3.77 3.71
CA SER A 97 -17.58 3.80 5.17
C SER A 97 -17.90 2.45 5.83
N PRO A 98 -18.83 1.59 5.32
CA PRO A 98 -19.09 0.28 5.91
C PRO A 98 -17.93 -0.72 5.75
N PHE A 99 -17.03 -0.49 4.78
CA PHE A 99 -15.89 -1.35 4.46
C PHE A 99 -14.58 -0.85 5.06
N MET A 100 -14.54 0.41 5.51
CA MET A 100 -13.30 1.10 5.81
C MET A 100 -12.44 0.38 6.85
N GLN A 101 -13.04 -0.21 7.89
CA GLN A 101 -12.29 -1.00 8.87
C GLN A 101 -11.48 -2.13 8.21
N ASN A 102 -12.12 -2.88 7.32
CA ASN A 102 -11.49 -4.00 6.62
C ASN A 102 -10.46 -3.49 5.61
N ILE A 103 -10.72 -2.35 4.96
CA ILE A 103 -9.78 -1.72 4.03
C ILE A 103 -8.51 -1.30 4.77
N ILE A 104 -8.62 -0.55 5.87
CA ILE A 104 -7.48 -0.12 6.69
C ILE A 104 -6.66 -1.34 7.13
N GLN A 105 -7.33 -2.38 7.63
CA GLN A 105 -6.65 -3.60 8.07
C GLN A 105 -5.93 -4.31 6.91
N ALA A 106 -6.56 -4.41 5.73
CA ALA A 106 -5.98 -5.08 4.57
C ALA A 106 -4.76 -4.33 4.02
N VAL A 107 -4.85 -3.01 3.89
CA VAL A 107 -3.73 -2.16 3.44
C VAL A 107 -2.60 -2.18 4.46
N TRP A 108 -2.92 -2.17 5.76
CA TRP A 108 -1.92 -2.30 6.82
C TRP A 108 -1.14 -3.62 6.72
N GLN A 109 -1.87 -4.74 6.60
CA GLN A 109 -1.26 -6.06 6.48
C GLN A 109 -0.40 -6.21 5.23
N LEU A 110 -0.81 -5.58 4.11
CA LEU A 110 -0.01 -5.55 2.90
C LEU A 110 1.39 -4.96 3.16
N VAL A 111 1.47 -3.80 3.82
CA VAL A 111 2.77 -3.14 4.07
C VAL A 111 3.65 -3.96 5.01
N VAL A 112 3.06 -4.54 6.06
CA VAL A 112 3.78 -5.39 7.03
C VAL A 112 4.37 -6.63 6.35
N GLN A 113 3.56 -7.35 5.57
CA GLN A 113 3.95 -8.65 4.99
C GLN A 113 4.87 -8.54 3.77
N THR A 114 4.85 -7.40 3.07
CA THR A 114 5.63 -7.22 1.83
C THR A 114 7.10 -6.97 2.13
N ASN A 115 8.03 -7.76 1.58
CA ASN A 115 9.46 -7.61 1.80
C ASN A 115 10.06 -6.36 1.09
N SER A 116 11.38 -6.21 1.11
CA SER A 116 12.07 -5.01 0.60
C SER A 116 12.44 -5.04 -0.90
N GLU A 117 12.05 -6.08 -1.64
CA GLU A 117 12.33 -6.18 -3.09
C GLU A 117 11.75 -4.97 -3.85
N THR A 118 12.51 -4.42 -4.81
CA THR A 118 12.15 -3.23 -5.61
C THR A 118 10.86 -3.40 -6.40
N ARG A 119 10.53 -4.64 -6.82
CA ARG A 119 9.29 -4.94 -7.55
C ARG A 119 8.00 -4.55 -6.83
N TYR A 120 8.04 -4.47 -5.50
CA TYR A 120 6.87 -4.11 -4.71
C TYR A 120 6.80 -2.62 -4.38
N ASP A 121 7.75 -1.80 -4.84
CA ASP A 121 7.83 -0.38 -4.46
C ASP A 121 6.55 0.39 -4.80
N GLY A 122 6.03 0.26 -6.04
CA GLY A 122 4.80 0.95 -6.44
C GLY A 122 3.58 0.57 -5.57
N MET A 123 3.42 -0.73 -5.31
CA MET A 123 2.36 -1.25 -4.45
C MET A 123 2.46 -0.74 -3.00
N VAL A 124 3.66 -0.78 -2.42
CA VAL A 124 3.89 -0.32 -1.04
C VAL A 124 3.74 1.19 -0.92
N CYS A 125 4.20 1.96 -1.91
CA CYS A 125 4.01 3.41 -1.95
C CYS A 125 2.53 3.79 -1.96
N SER A 126 1.73 3.14 -2.81
CA SER A 126 0.27 3.38 -2.89
C SER A 126 -0.44 3.03 -1.57
N ALA A 127 -0.01 1.95 -0.92
CA ALA A 127 -0.53 1.57 0.40
C ALA A 127 -0.17 2.59 1.49
N LEU A 128 1.07 3.08 1.51
CA LEU A 128 1.52 4.11 2.46
C LEU A 128 0.81 5.44 2.26
N GLU A 129 0.52 5.82 1.01
CA GLU A 129 -0.28 7.01 0.69
C GLU A 129 -1.70 6.91 1.28
N PHE A 130 -2.40 5.80 1.03
CA PHE A 130 -3.72 5.54 1.61
C PHE A 130 -3.71 5.70 3.14
N LEU A 131 -2.76 5.04 3.82
CA LEU A 131 -2.63 5.11 5.28
C LEU A 131 -2.31 6.53 5.77
N SER A 132 -1.49 7.27 5.02
CA SER A 132 -1.15 8.67 5.34
C SER A 132 -2.38 9.57 5.30
N ILE A 133 -3.27 9.37 4.32
CA ILE A 133 -4.52 10.13 4.19
C ILE A 133 -5.50 9.76 5.31
N ILE A 134 -5.75 8.46 5.51
CA ILE A 134 -6.74 7.98 6.48
C ILE A 134 -6.32 8.32 7.92
N SER A 135 -5.02 8.26 8.25
CA SER A 135 -4.52 8.58 9.59
C SER A 135 -4.83 10.01 10.06
N GLN A 136 -5.03 10.93 9.11
CA GLN A 136 -5.37 12.33 9.38
C GLN A 136 -6.87 12.53 9.64
N LYS A 137 -7.72 11.54 9.35
CA LYS A 137 -9.17 11.66 9.51
C LYS A 137 -9.61 11.37 10.96
N PRO A 138 -10.34 12.29 11.63
CA PRO A 138 -10.73 12.11 13.03
C PRO A 138 -11.57 10.87 13.32
N HIS A 139 -12.51 10.51 12.44
CA HIS A 139 -13.42 9.39 12.66
C HIS A 139 -12.74 8.01 12.56
N TYR A 140 -11.53 7.91 12.01
CA TYR A 140 -10.74 6.66 11.94
C TYR A 140 -9.64 6.59 13.00
N GLU A 141 -9.60 7.54 13.93
CA GLU A 141 -8.57 7.63 14.97
C GLU A 141 -8.38 6.35 15.77
N SER A 142 -9.48 5.70 16.15
CA SER A 142 -9.43 4.46 16.94
C SER A 142 -8.67 3.34 16.25
N TYR A 143 -8.58 3.34 14.91
CA TYR A 143 -7.81 2.36 14.16
C TYR A 143 -6.31 2.60 14.21
N PHE A 144 -5.86 3.84 14.48
CA PHE A 144 -4.45 4.16 14.59
C PHE A 144 -3.97 4.21 16.05
N VAL A 145 -4.86 4.55 16.99
CA VAL A 145 -4.54 4.78 18.42
C VAL A 145 -4.87 3.58 19.32
N GLY A 146 -5.56 2.54 18.81
CA GLY A 146 -5.83 1.31 19.55
C GLY A 146 -4.55 0.62 20.04
N GLU A 147 -4.64 -0.11 21.16
CA GLU A 147 -3.51 -0.86 21.73
C GLU A 147 -2.86 -1.75 20.64
N GLY A 148 -1.57 -1.55 20.40
CA GLY A 148 -0.81 -2.30 19.39
C GLY A 148 -0.53 -1.56 18.08
N VAL A 149 -1.40 -0.65 17.59
CA VAL A 149 -1.23 -0.11 16.22
C VAL A 149 -0.14 0.94 16.13
N LEU A 150 -0.12 1.94 17.01
CA LEU A 150 1.02 2.87 17.11
C LEU A 150 2.32 2.12 17.46
N GLN A 151 2.20 0.97 18.13
CA GLN A 151 3.34 0.12 18.45
C GLN A 151 3.81 -0.68 17.22
N THR A 152 2.95 -1.12 16.31
CA THR A 152 3.37 -1.68 15.02
C THR A 152 3.89 -0.59 14.08
N ILE A 153 3.39 0.65 14.19
CA ILE A 153 3.91 1.83 13.46
C ILE A 153 5.33 2.20 13.93
N ALA A 154 5.56 2.27 15.25
CA ALA A 154 6.74 2.91 15.81
C ALA A 154 7.58 2.03 16.77
N HIS A 155 7.02 0.96 17.33
CA HIS A 155 7.67 0.11 18.35
C HIS A 155 8.25 -1.18 17.79
N SER A 156 7.86 -1.65 16.60
CA SER A 156 8.66 -2.64 15.90
C SER A 156 9.73 -1.93 15.08
N SER A 157 10.98 -2.15 15.48
CA SER A 157 12.18 -1.98 14.66
C SER A 157 12.12 -2.79 13.35
N GLU A 158 11.04 -3.54 13.09
CA GLU A 158 11.01 -4.62 12.11
C GLU A 158 10.05 -4.42 10.92
N ASP A 159 8.89 -3.74 10.99
CA ASP A 159 7.90 -4.01 9.92
C ASP A 159 7.50 -2.90 8.94
N VAL A 160 7.37 -1.62 9.33
CA VAL A 160 6.85 -0.61 8.38
C VAL A 160 7.78 0.58 8.22
N CYS A 161 8.01 1.38 9.26
CA CYS A 161 8.78 2.63 9.11
C CYS A 161 10.26 2.35 8.86
N VAL A 162 10.91 1.53 9.68
CA VAL A 162 12.35 1.24 9.54
C VAL A 162 12.65 0.57 8.20
N LYS A 163 11.93 -0.51 7.89
CA LYS A 163 12.09 -1.30 6.67
C LYS A 163 11.94 -0.47 5.40
N ASN A 164 10.97 0.45 5.36
CA ASN A 164 10.70 1.24 4.18
C ASN A 164 11.51 2.55 4.13
N MET A 165 12.15 2.99 5.22
CA MET A 165 13.05 4.16 5.23
C MET A 165 14.52 3.84 4.96
N GLN A 166 14.94 2.58 5.15
CA GLN A 166 16.33 2.16 4.92
C GLN A 166 16.79 2.36 3.47
N LEU A 167 18.07 2.65 3.28
CA LEU A 167 18.73 2.58 1.98
C LEU A 167 19.06 1.11 1.69
N ARG A 168 18.57 0.61 0.56
CA ARG A 168 18.89 -0.74 0.09
C ARG A 168 20.18 -0.75 -0.72
N GLN A 169 20.72 -1.93 -0.97
CA GLN A 169 21.92 -2.09 -1.78
C GLN A 169 21.70 -1.53 -3.19
N GLU A 170 20.53 -1.75 -3.78
CA GLU A 170 20.14 -1.21 -5.08
C GLU A 170 20.05 0.32 -5.07
N ASP A 171 19.63 0.91 -3.94
CA ASP A 171 19.60 2.38 -3.79
C ASP A 171 21.02 2.96 -3.72
N LEU A 172 21.95 2.24 -3.07
CA LEU A 172 23.36 2.62 -2.98
C LEU A 172 24.08 2.47 -4.33
N GLU A 173 23.81 1.38 -5.06
CA GLU A 173 24.31 1.17 -6.41
C GLU A 173 23.81 2.28 -7.36
N GLN A 174 22.52 2.64 -7.29
CA GLN A 174 22.00 3.77 -8.07
C GLN A 174 22.67 5.09 -7.68
N PHE A 175 22.95 5.31 -6.39
CA PHE A 175 23.66 6.50 -5.95
C PHE A 175 25.10 6.55 -6.47
N GLU A 176 25.78 5.41 -6.56
CA GLU A 176 27.15 5.30 -7.07
C GLU A 176 27.22 5.44 -8.60
N ASP A 177 26.33 4.76 -9.33
CA ASP A 177 26.34 4.69 -10.80
C ASP A 177 25.62 5.89 -11.45
N GLU A 178 24.49 6.31 -10.89
CA GLU A 178 23.61 7.35 -11.45
C GLU A 178 23.16 8.38 -10.37
N PRO A 179 24.09 9.12 -9.74
CA PRO A 179 23.80 10.00 -8.60
C PRO A 179 22.75 11.08 -8.90
N ILE A 180 22.69 11.56 -10.14
CA ILE A 180 21.70 12.57 -10.56
C ILE A 180 20.29 11.98 -10.57
N GLU A 181 20.10 10.76 -11.08
CA GLU A 181 18.80 10.10 -11.11
C GLU A 181 18.35 9.67 -9.71
N PHE A 182 19.29 9.24 -8.86
CA PHE A 182 19.02 9.03 -7.44
C PHE A 182 18.53 10.33 -6.77
N MET A 183 19.22 11.45 -6.98
CA MET A 183 18.81 12.75 -6.44
C MET A 183 17.46 13.21 -6.98
N LYS A 184 17.18 13.02 -8.26
CA LYS A 184 15.87 13.37 -8.84
C LYS A 184 14.75 12.56 -8.23
N LYS A 185 14.91 11.24 -8.04
CA LYS A 185 13.89 10.41 -7.37
C LYS A 185 13.57 10.88 -5.94
N ASP A 186 14.57 11.42 -5.24
CA ASP A 186 14.37 11.93 -3.87
C ASP A 186 13.80 13.36 -3.83
N ILE A 187 14.18 14.22 -4.80
CA ILE A 187 13.84 15.65 -4.85
C ILE A 187 12.58 15.94 -5.68
N GLU A 188 12.41 15.32 -6.85
CA GLU A 188 11.31 15.54 -7.80
C GLU A 188 10.10 14.71 -7.40
N GLY A 189 9.22 15.34 -6.64
CA GLY A 189 8.17 14.66 -5.90
C GLY A 189 6.87 14.35 -6.61
N THR A 190 6.87 14.10 -7.91
CA THR A 190 5.61 13.95 -8.65
C THR A 190 5.43 12.63 -9.41
N ASP A 191 6.48 11.98 -9.90
CA ASP A 191 6.29 10.83 -10.81
C ASP A 191 6.85 9.49 -10.33
N SER A 192 7.62 9.45 -9.24
CA SER A 192 8.07 8.17 -8.63
C SER A 192 8.14 8.27 -7.11
N CYS A 193 7.07 7.85 -6.42
CA CYS A 193 7.12 7.75 -4.96
C CYS A 193 8.10 6.63 -4.57
N THR A 194 9.07 6.94 -3.72
CA THR A 194 9.94 5.93 -3.08
C THR A 194 9.32 5.45 -1.78
N ARG A 195 9.59 4.19 -1.41
CA ARG A 195 9.13 3.64 -0.11
C ARG A 195 9.55 4.52 1.06
N ARG A 196 10.76 5.06 0.99
CA ARG A 196 11.33 5.97 2.00
C ARG A 196 10.46 7.20 2.17
N ARG A 197 10.11 7.84 1.06
CA ARG A 197 9.25 9.01 1.08
C ARG A 197 7.85 8.66 1.61
N GLY A 198 7.22 7.60 1.11
CA GLY A 198 5.90 7.16 1.58
C GLY A 198 5.87 6.90 3.09
N ALA A 199 6.90 6.25 3.61
CA ALA A 199 7.02 5.98 5.05
C ALA A 199 7.26 7.26 5.86
N ILE A 200 8.10 8.17 5.36
CA ILE A 200 8.32 9.48 5.99
C ILE A 200 7.03 10.30 6.03
N GLU A 201 6.25 10.33 4.94
CA GLU A 201 4.97 11.04 4.90
C GLU A 201 3.94 10.43 5.87
N LEU A 202 3.88 9.10 5.97
CA LEU A 202 3.03 8.43 6.95
C LEU A 202 3.43 8.82 8.39
N VAL A 203 4.73 8.76 8.72
CA VAL A 203 5.22 9.17 10.04
C VAL A 203 4.91 10.64 10.31
N ARG A 204 5.09 11.53 9.33
CA ARG A 204 4.75 12.96 9.45
C ARG A 204 3.26 13.14 9.71
N ALA A 205 2.40 12.47 8.95
CA ALA A 205 0.95 12.53 9.10
C ALA A 205 0.51 12.07 10.50
N LEU A 206 1.08 10.96 10.98
CA LEU A 206 0.83 10.42 12.30
C LEU A 206 1.35 11.34 13.42
N CYS A 207 2.56 11.90 13.29
CA CYS A 207 3.12 12.84 14.26
C CYS A 207 2.30 14.12 14.38
N ARG A 208 1.69 14.63 13.30
CA ARG A 208 0.83 15.83 13.39
C ARG A 208 -0.33 15.68 14.36
N LYS A 209 -0.80 14.44 14.59
CA LYS A 209 -1.99 14.16 15.41
C LYS A 209 -1.66 13.43 16.72
N TYR A 210 -0.65 12.56 16.71
CA TYR A 210 -0.37 11.63 17.81
C TYR A 210 1.05 11.81 18.38
N GLU A 211 1.65 12.99 18.24
CA GLU A 211 3.02 13.30 18.68
C GLU A 211 3.35 12.78 20.08
N GLN A 212 2.49 13.06 21.07
CA GLN A 212 2.72 12.67 22.46
C GLN A 212 2.82 11.16 22.67
N GLN A 213 2.17 10.38 21.81
CA GLN A 213 2.16 8.92 21.87
C GLN A 213 3.30 8.35 21.03
N LEU A 214 3.58 8.93 19.86
CA LEU A 214 4.58 8.44 18.91
C LEU A 214 6.02 8.80 19.27
N VAL A 215 6.28 10.01 19.76
CA VAL A 215 7.65 10.46 20.07
C VAL A 215 8.33 9.56 21.09
N PRO A 216 7.70 9.16 22.22
CA PRO A 216 8.31 8.22 23.16
C PRO A 216 8.64 6.86 22.52
N ILE A 217 7.76 6.38 21.64
CA ILE A 217 7.93 5.09 20.96
C ILE A 217 9.13 5.16 19.98
N LEU A 218 9.20 6.21 19.16
CA LEU A 218 10.31 6.43 18.21
C LEU A 218 11.64 6.70 18.94
N ALA A 219 11.62 7.36 20.09
CA ALA A 219 12.82 7.65 20.87
C ALA A 219 13.47 6.39 21.44
N GLN A 220 12.69 5.38 21.83
CA GLN A 220 13.21 4.10 22.32
C GLN A 220 13.95 3.30 21.22
N GLN A 221 13.57 3.47 19.95
CA GLN A 221 14.20 2.81 18.80
C GLN A 221 15.63 3.30 18.53
N ARG A 222 15.92 4.57 18.80
CA ARG A 222 17.28 5.15 18.66
C ARG A 222 18.30 4.49 19.59
N SER A 223 17.86 3.82 20.66
CA SER A 223 18.78 3.14 21.58
C SER A 223 19.25 1.78 21.05
N VAL A 224 18.61 1.23 19.99
CA VAL A 224 18.89 -0.12 19.47
C VAL A 224 19.66 -0.09 18.15
N ASN A 225 19.47 0.92 17.30
CA ASN A 225 20.05 0.97 15.95
C ASN A 225 21.19 2.00 15.76
N VAL A 226 21.79 2.53 16.83
CA VAL A 226 23.05 3.30 16.74
C VAL A 226 24.22 2.34 16.89
N LEU A 227 24.31 1.37 15.97
CA LEU A 227 25.52 0.60 15.69
C LEU A 227 25.54 0.31 14.19
N PHE A 228 26.13 1.27 13.47
CA PHE A 228 26.55 1.24 12.06
C PHE A 228 25.45 1.42 11.01
#